data_AF-A0A969QJ06-F1
#
_entry.id   AF-A0A969QJ06-F1
#
_cell.length_a   1.000
_cell.length_b   1.000
_cell.length_c   1.000
_cell.angle_alpha   90.00
_cell.angle_beta   90.00
_cell.angle_gamma   90.00
#
_symmetry.space_group_name_H-M   'P 1'
#
loop_
_entity.id
_entity.type
_entity.pdbx_description
1 polymer ?
#
loop_
_entity_poly.entity_id
_entity_poly.type
_entity_poly.pdbx_seq_one_letter_code
_entity_poly.pdbx_strand_id
1 'polypeptide(L)'
;MENAIANQEASQPPRPEGAVDHFMEAVGGDRSAASFMVASLLHRELEEFGATGQHCSWHHHQLIDAVPMQAEWQWRQQQPTDMAPKVKIMPDGQAAIEFFTCRDMPPIALFRHMELYPAETYVSKSQNQVIATPIRSEAVAQAKVRRSQREE
;
A
#
# COMPACT_ATOMS: atom_id res chain seq x y z
N MET A 1 -8.65 -31.55 -24.29
CA MET A 1 -7.97 -30.41 -23.64
C MET A 1 -6.84 -29.83 -24.51
N GLU A 2 -6.15 -30.62 -25.32
CA GLU A 2 -4.96 -30.16 -26.10
C GLU A 2 -5.27 -29.15 -27.22
N ASN A 3 -6.49 -29.09 -27.75
CA ASN A 3 -6.82 -28.22 -28.89
C ASN A 3 -7.12 -26.76 -28.54
N ALA A 4 -7.25 -26.40 -27.25
CA ALA A 4 -7.58 -25.02 -26.85
C ALA A 4 -6.35 -24.09 -26.81
N ILE A 5 -5.14 -24.66 -26.72
CA ILE A 5 -3.90 -23.90 -26.50
C ILE A 5 -3.27 -23.44 -27.84
N ALA A 6 -3.61 -24.09 -28.95
CA ALA A 6 -2.90 -23.92 -30.22
C ALA A 6 -3.20 -22.62 -30.98
N ASN A 7 -4.24 -21.86 -30.59
CA ASN A 7 -4.71 -20.66 -31.31
C ASN A 7 -4.89 -19.42 -30.42
N GLN A 8 -4.32 -19.43 -29.21
CA GLN A 8 -4.42 -18.26 -28.33
C GLN A 8 -3.30 -17.28 -28.57
N GLU A 9 -3.66 -16.04 -28.87
CA GLU A 9 -2.75 -14.93 -28.66
C GLU A 9 -2.41 -14.87 -27.17
N ALA A 10 -1.11 -14.94 -26.83
CA ALA A 10 -0.63 -14.90 -25.45
C ALA A 10 -1.09 -13.65 -24.67
N SER A 11 -1.55 -12.62 -25.39
CA SER A 11 -2.09 -11.37 -24.85
C SER A 11 -3.52 -11.48 -24.31
N GLN A 12 -4.28 -12.52 -24.66
CA GLN A 12 -5.66 -12.74 -24.18
C GLN A 12 -5.88 -14.20 -23.79
N PRO A 13 -5.40 -14.62 -22.61
CA PRO A 13 -5.70 -15.94 -22.07
C PRO A 13 -7.22 -16.11 -21.89
N PRO A 14 -7.73 -17.35 -21.98
CA PRO A 14 -9.16 -17.58 -21.99
C PRO A 14 -9.67 -17.37 -20.55
N ARG A 15 -10.70 -16.56 -20.36
CA ARG A 15 -11.27 -16.34 -19.03
C ARG A 15 -12.04 -17.60 -18.61
N PRO A 16 -11.68 -18.26 -17.50
CA PRO A 16 -12.44 -19.39 -17.01
C PRO A 16 -13.82 -18.94 -16.55
N GLU A 17 -14.77 -19.88 -16.55
CA GLU A 17 -16.10 -19.64 -15.97
C GLU A 17 -15.97 -19.27 -14.48
N GLY A 18 -16.66 -18.21 -14.07
CA GLY A 18 -16.58 -17.66 -12.71
C GLY A 18 -15.39 -16.73 -12.44
N ALA A 19 -14.59 -16.37 -13.46
CA ALA A 19 -13.58 -15.32 -13.31
C ALA A 19 -14.23 -13.96 -12.98
N VAL A 20 -13.76 -13.33 -11.90
CA VAL A 20 -14.13 -11.97 -11.50
C VAL A 20 -13.20 -10.94 -12.14
N ASP A 21 -13.67 -9.72 -12.34
CA ASP A 21 -12.87 -8.65 -12.93
C ASP A 21 -11.87 -8.05 -11.93
N HIS A 22 -12.24 -8.00 -10.65
CA HIS A 22 -11.36 -7.57 -9.57
C HIS A 22 -11.24 -8.65 -8.49
N PHE A 23 -10.01 -9.06 -8.14
CA PHE A 23 -9.79 -10.18 -7.21
C PHE A 23 -10.42 -9.98 -5.83
N MET A 24 -10.53 -8.73 -5.36
CA MET A 24 -11.23 -8.43 -4.10
C MET A 24 -12.74 -8.75 -4.13
N GLU A 25 -13.35 -8.97 -5.29
CA GLU A 25 -14.73 -9.49 -5.39
C GLU A 25 -14.85 -10.93 -4.87
N ALA A 26 -13.76 -11.69 -4.90
CA ALA A 26 -13.71 -13.05 -4.34
C ALA A 26 -13.46 -13.05 -2.82
N VAL A 27 -13.15 -11.90 -2.23
CA VAL A 27 -12.84 -11.77 -0.80
C VAL A 27 -14.13 -11.54 -0.01
N GLY A 28 -14.38 -12.43 0.96
CA GLY A 28 -15.45 -12.31 1.94
C GLY A 28 -14.93 -12.09 3.36
N GLY A 29 -15.84 -11.83 4.30
CA GLY A 29 -15.52 -11.63 5.71
C GLY A 29 -16.78 -11.40 6.54
N ASP A 30 -16.60 -11.27 7.85
CA ASP A 30 -17.69 -11.07 8.83
C ASP A 30 -18.10 -9.60 8.99
N ARG A 31 -17.53 -8.70 8.18
CA ARG A 31 -17.72 -7.25 8.25
C ARG A 31 -17.37 -6.63 9.61
N SER A 32 -16.54 -7.31 10.41
CA SER A 32 -15.93 -6.75 11.61
C SER A 32 -14.84 -5.74 11.26
N ALA A 33 -14.47 -4.88 12.22
CA ALA A 33 -13.36 -3.96 12.06
C ALA A 33 -12.05 -4.68 11.68
N ALA A 34 -11.79 -5.84 12.29
CA ALA A 34 -10.63 -6.65 11.99
C ALA A 34 -10.64 -7.17 10.54
N SER A 35 -11.80 -7.64 10.05
CA SER A 35 -11.91 -8.13 8.68
C SER A 35 -11.59 -7.06 7.64
N PHE A 36 -12.03 -5.81 7.85
CA PHE A 36 -11.71 -4.70 6.96
C PHE A 36 -10.23 -4.36 6.98
N MET A 37 -9.61 -4.31 8.16
CA MET A 37 -8.17 -4.07 8.27
C MET A 37 -7.36 -5.15 7.53
N VAL A 38 -7.71 -6.42 7.74
CA VAL A 38 -7.06 -7.55 7.05
C VAL A 38 -7.28 -7.48 5.54
N ALA A 39 -8.50 -7.19 5.08
CA ALA A 39 -8.79 -7.03 3.65
C ALA A 39 -7.97 -5.89 3.02
N SER A 40 -7.77 -4.80 3.76
CA SER A 40 -6.96 -3.66 3.33
C SER A 40 -5.49 -4.03 3.12
N LEU A 41 -4.91 -4.77 4.07
CA LEU A 41 -3.53 -5.25 3.95
C LEU A 41 -3.42 -6.27 2.81
N LEU A 42 -4.33 -7.25 2.77
CA LEU A 42 -4.38 -8.28 1.73
C LEU A 42 -4.47 -7.67 0.33
N HIS A 43 -5.30 -6.65 0.14
CA HIS A 43 -5.44 -5.94 -1.13
C HIS A 43 -4.08 -5.49 -1.66
N ARG A 44 -3.26 -4.86 -0.80
CA ARG A 44 -1.93 -4.35 -1.17
C ARG A 44 -0.92 -5.46 -1.40
N GLU A 45 -0.95 -6.52 -0.59
CA GLU A 45 -0.09 -7.69 -0.81
C GLU A 45 -0.38 -8.35 -2.16
N LEU A 46 -1.66 -8.46 -2.53
CA LEU A 46 -2.08 -9.08 -3.78
C LEU A 46 -1.82 -8.18 -5.01
N GLU A 47 -1.88 -6.85 -4.87
CA GLU A 47 -1.42 -5.93 -5.93
C GLU A 47 0.05 -6.13 -6.29
N GLU A 48 0.87 -6.63 -5.36
CA GLU A 48 2.29 -6.94 -5.59
C GLU A 48 2.56 -8.40 -5.92
N PHE A 49 1.53 -9.25 -5.98
CA PHE A 49 1.73 -10.66 -6.23
C PHE A 49 2.34 -10.90 -7.62
N GLY A 50 3.58 -11.39 -7.64
CA GLY A 50 4.36 -11.59 -8.87
C GLY A 50 5.07 -10.34 -9.39
N ALA A 51 4.94 -9.18 -8.73
CA ALA A 51 5.73 -8.00 -9.03
C ALA A 51 7.21 -8.24 -8.66
N THR A 52 8.12 -7.67 -9.46
CA THR A 52 9.56 -7.71 -9.18
C THR A 52 10.24 -6.37 -9.49
N GLY A 53 11.35 -6.10 -8.80
CA GLY A 53 12.18 -4.93 -9.03
C GLY A 53 11.47 -3.61 -8.72
N GLN A 54 11.45 -2.68 -9.68
CA GLN A 54 10.90 -1.33 -9.50
C GLN A 54 9.38 -1.29 -9.37
N HIS A 55 8.70 -2.42 -9.63
CA HIS A 55 7.25 -2.55 -9.50
C HIS A 55 6.82 -2.99 -8.08
N CYS A 56 7.77 -3.30 -7.19
CA CYS A 56 7.50 -3.55 -5.77
C CYS A 56 7.60 -2.22 -5.00
N SER A 57 6.45 -1.64 -4.66
CA SER A 57 6.31 -0.47 -3.81
C SER A 57 5.99 -0.84 -2.36
N TRP A 58 4.90 -1.57 -2.13
CA TRP A 58 4.30 -1.96 -0.85
C TRP A 58 5.22 -2.82 0.01
N HIS A 59 6.01 -3.74 -0.56
CA HIS A 59 6.95 -4.58 0.18
C HIS A 59 7.91 -3.79 1.09
N HIS A 60 8.18 -2.52 0.78
CA HIS A 60 9.03 -1.63 1.57
C HIS A 60 8.28 -0.81 2.63
N HIS A 61 6.97 -1.00 2.77
CA HIS A 61 6.15 -0.31 3.76
C HIS A 61 6.11 -1.09 5.07
N GLN A 62 6.35 -0.39 6.17
CA GLN A 62 6.20 -0.89 7.53
C GLN A 62 5.03 -0.17 8.19
N LEU A 63 4.11 -0.92 8.81
CA LEU A 63 3.03 -0.33 9.61
C LEU A 63 3.61 0.46 10.78
N ILE A 64 3.05 1.64 11.03
CA ILE A 64 3.45 2.51 12.13
C ILE A 64 2.24 3.02 12.89
N ASP A 65 2.38 3.15 14.20
CA ASP A 65 1.42 3.77 15.12
C ASP A 65 1.97 5.07 15.74
N ALA A 66 3.23 5.41 15.44
CA ALA A 66 3.91 6.61 15.87
C ALA A 66 4.90 7.10 14.79
N VAL A 67 5.31 8.37 14.89
CA VAL A 67 6.31 8.95 13.99
C VAL A 67 7.67 8.29 14.24
N PRO A 68 8.31 7.70 13.21
CA PRO A 68 9.61 7.06 13.38
C PRO A 68 10.68 8.08 13.80
N MET A 69 11.45 7.80 14.87
CA MET A 69 12.44 8.71 15.43
C MET A 69 13.79 8.75 14.66
N GLN A 70 13.94 7.93 13.62
CA GLN A 70 15.19 7.76 12.88
C GLN A 70 15.52 8.96 11.96
N ALA A 71 14.58 9.87 11.75
CA ALA A 71 14.75 11.05 10.93
C ALA A 71 13.91 12.22 11.47
N GLU A 72 14.33 13.43 11.11
CA GLU A 72 13.45 14.59 11.18
C GLU A 72 12.55 14.62 9.94
N TRP A 73 11.28 14.97 10.13
CA TRP A 73 10.26 14.85 9.09
C TRP A 73 9.80 16.22 8.60
N GLN A 74 9.85 16.43 7.29
CA GLN A 74 9.19 17.53 6.62
C GLN A 74 7.75 17.13 6.33
N TRP A 75 6.82 17.66 7.10
CA TRP A 75 5.40 17.41 6.93
C TRP A 75 4.83 18.19 5.73
N ARG A 76 4.04 17.52 4.91
CA ARG A 76 3.30 18.14 3.79
C ARG A 76 1.96 18.73 4.22
N GLN A 77 1.46 18.30 5.38
CA GLN A 77 0.22 18.72 6.01
C GLN A 77 0.44 18.82 7.53
N GLN A 78 -0.60 19.11 8.30
CA GLN A 78 -0.51 19.01 9.76
C GLN A 78 -0.15 17.58 10.17
N GLN A 79 0.81 17.43 11.08
CA GLN A 79 1.17 16.14 11.66
C GLN A 79 -0.07 15.50 12.33
N PRO A 80 -0.41 14.24 12.02
CA PRO A 80 -1.47 13.53 12.71
C PRO A 80 -1.19 13.44 14.20
N THR A 81 -2.19 13.74 15.03
CA THR A 81 -2.11 13.61 16.49
C THR A 81 -2.20 12.16 16.96
N ASP A 82 -2.78 11.30 16.13
CA ASP A 82 -2.99 9.88 16.40
C ASP A 82 -2.77 9.09 15.10
N MET A 83 -1.76 8.24 15.11
CA MET A 83 -1.37 7.38 13.99
C MET A 83 -1.76 5.91 14.20
N ALA A 84 -2.48 5.57 15.27
CA ALA A 84 -2.99 4.23 15.45
C ALA A 84 -3.94 3.86 14.29
N PRO A 85 -3.96 2.59 13.85
CA PRO A 85 -4.92 2.12 12.85
C PRO A 85 -6.35 2.29 13.35
N LYS A 86 -7.23 2.80 12.49
CA LYS A 86 -8.63 3.10 12.80
C LYS A 86 -9.54 2.44 11.79
N VAL A 87 -10.65 1.91 12.29
CA VAL A 87 -11.75 1.43 11.45
C VAL A 87 -13.05 2.01 12.00
N LYS A 88 -13.82 2.64 11.11
CA LYS A 88 -15.15 3.17 11.42
C LYS A 88 -16.19 2.47 10.57
N ILE A 89 -17.04 1.67 11.20
CA ILE A 89 -18.20 1.07 10.57
C ILE A 89 -19.37 2.04 10.73
N MET A 90 -20.03 2.37 9.63
CA MET A 90 -21.16 3.28 9.57
C MET A 90 -22.49 2.52 9.69
N PRO A 91 -23.59 3.17 10.12
CA PRO A 91 -24.88 2.50 10.31
C PRO A 91 -25.47 1.88 9.04
N ASP A 92 -25.06 2.36 7.87
CA ASP A 92 -25.45 1.83 6.56
C ASP A 92 -24.61 0.64 6.10
N GLY A 93 -23.72 0.12 6.97
CA GLY A 93 -22.86 -1.02 6.69
C GLY A 93 -21.57 -0.67 5.97
N GLN A 94 -21.38 0.58 5.51
CA GLN A 94 -20.11 1.01 4.94
C GLN A 94 -19.00 1.02 6.01
N ALA A 95 -17.75 0.89 5.59
CA ALA A 95 -16.61 1.00 6.50
C ALA A 95 -15.52 1.92 5.94
N ALA A 96 -14.94 2.74 6.81
CA ALA A 96 -13.77 3.54 6.50
C ALA A 96 -12.57 3.05 7.32
N ILE A 97 -11.41 2.95 6.69
CA ILE A 97 -10.15 2.58 7.33
C ILE A 97 -9.17 3.74 7.19
N GLU A 98 -8.41 4.00 8.24
CA GLU A 98 -7.21 4.82 8.21
C GLU A 98 -6.06 4.07 8.89
N PHE A 99 -4.90 4.04 8.25
CA PHE A 99 -3.66 3.60 8.89
C PHE A 99 -2.46 4.27 8.23
N PHE A 100 -1.29 4.08 8.85
CA PHE A 100 -0.06 4.75 8.43
C PHE A 100 1.05 3.74 8.19
N THR A 101 1.93 4.08 7.25
CA THR A 101 3.15 3.30 7.02
C THR A 101 4.36 4.22 6.87
N CYS A 102 5.53 3.68 7.16
CA CYS A 102 6.81 4.25 6.77
C CYS A 102 7.40 3.38 5.67
N ARG A 103 7.81 3.98 4.55
CA ARG A 103 8.62 3.30 3.56
C ARG A 103 10.09 3.43 3.93
N ASP A 104 10.77 2.31 4.19
CA ASP A 104 12.15 2.29 4.68
C ASP A 104 13.20 2.35 3.56
N MET A 105 12.79 2.09 2.31
CA MET A 105 13.62 2.19 1.11
C MET A 105 13.33 3.47 0.29
N PRO A 106 14.36 4.08 -0.34
CA PRO A 106 14.19 5.29 -1.15
C PRO A 106 13.13 5.19 -2.27
N PRO A 107 12.33 6.24 -2.52
CA PRO A 107 12.11 7.38 -1.63
C PRO A 107 11.48 6.97 -0.28
N ILE A 108 12.18 7.32 0.81
CA ILE A 108 11.70 7.17 2.19
C ILE A 108 10.62 8.22 2.42
N ALA A 109 9.47 7.80 2.92
CA ALA A 109 8.34 8.68 3.19
C ALA A 109 7.37 8.05 4.19
N LEU A 110 6.60 8.90 4.87
CA LEU A 110 5.43 8.48 5.64
C LEU A 110 4.19 8.58 4.76
N PHE A 111 3.36 7.55 4.81
CA PHE A 111 2.12 7.46 4.07
C PHE A 111 0.93 7.37 5.02
N ARG A 112 -0.16 8.04 4.63
CA ARG A 112 -1.51 7.84 5.15
C ARG A 112 -2.29 7.04 4.11
N HIS A 113 -2.87 5.94 4.56
CA HIS A 113 -3.72 5.08 3.76
C HIS A 113 -5.15 5.25 4.24
N MET A 114 -6.05 5.58 3.32
CA MET A 114 -7.47 5.69 3.60
C MET A 114 -8.25 4.82 2.64
N GLU A 115 -9.22 4.07 3.17
CA GLU A 115 -10.07 3.23 2.36
C GLU A 115 -11.53 3.38 2.72
N LEU A 116 -12.38 3.29 1.70
CA LEU A 116 -13.82 3.26 1.85
C LEU A 116 -14.39 1.99 1.23
N TYR A 117 -15.02 1.19 2.08
CA TYR A 117 -15.70 -0.06 1.76
C TYR A 117 -17.21 0.17 1.69
N PRO A 118 -17.87 -0.16 0.56
CA PRO A 118 -19.33 -0.21 0.49
C PRO A 118 -19.92 -1.29 1.40
N ALA A 119 -21.23 -1.25 1.62
CA ALA A 119 -21.94 -2.11 2.59
C ALA A 119 -21.88 -3.62 2.31
N GLU A 120 -21.75 -4.03 1.05
CA GLU A 120 -21.93 -5.44 0.64
C GLU A 120 -20.69 -6.05 -0.02
N THR A 121 -19.56 -5.35 -0.02
CA THR A 121 -18.35 -5.82 -0.71
C THR A 121 -17.06 -5.42 0.02
N TYR A 122 -15.99 -6.15 -0.28
CA TYR A 122 -14.61 -5.82 0.10
C TYR A 122 -13.83 -5.11 -1.01
N VAL A 123 -14.49 -4.75 -2.12
CA VAL A 123 -13.91 -3.87 -3.14
C VAL A 123 -13.96 -2.43 -2.64
N SER A 124 -12.81 -1.91 -2.21
CA SER A 124 -12.69 -0.57 -1.63
C SER A 124 -12.26 0.48 -2.65
N LYS A 125 -12.56 1.73 -2.34
CA LYS A 125 -11.86 2.88 -2.92
C LYS A 125 -10.69 3.22 -2.01
N SER A 126 -9.47 3.11 -2.51
CA SER A 126 -8.25 3.36 -1.74
C SER A 126 -7.58 4.68 -2.12
N GLN A 127 -7.05 5.40 -1.13
CA GLN A 127 -6.24 6.59 -1.31
C GLN A 127 -4.96 6.46 -0.48
N ASN A 128 -3.82 6.53 -1.15
CA ASN A 128 -2.50 6.52 -0.53
C ASN A 128 -1.88 7.92 -0.65
N GLN A 129 -1.57 8.55 0.47
CA GLN A 129 -1.07 9.92 0.50
C GLN A 129 0.28 9.99 1.21
N VAL A 130 1.29 10.58 0.56
CA VAL A 130 2.53 10.96 1.24
C VAL A 130 2.24 12.14 2.17
N ILE A 131 2.46 11.97 3.47
CA ILE A 131 2.22 12.99 4.50
C ILE A 131 3.51 13.63 5.02
N ALA A 132 4.64 12.93 4.92
CA ALA A 132 5.94 13.50 5.27
C ALA A 132 7.09 12.82 4.50
N THR A 133 8.19 13.55 4.37
CA THR A 133 9.46 13.06 3.82
C THR A 133 10.61 13.45 4.74
N PRO A 134 11.70 12.67 4.83
CA PRO A 134 12.81 13.02 5.71
C PRO A 134 13.45 14.35 5.28
N ILE A 135 13.78 15.20 6.24
CA ILE A 135 14.59 16.39 6.01
C ILE A 135 16.00 15.89 5.66
N ARG A 136 16.50 16.26 4.48
CA ARG A 136 17.90 15.98 4.14
C ARG A 136 18.79 16.86 5.01
N SER A 137 19.61 16.26 5.87
CA SER A 137 20.70 17.01 6.48
C SER A 137 21.79 17.25 5.42
N GLU A 138 22.31 18.48 5.34
CA GLU A 138 23.41 18.83 4.44
C GLU A 138 24.67 17.96 4.71
N ALA A 139 24.82 17.47 5.94
CA ALA A 139 25.92 16.58 6.34
C ALA A 139 25.92 15.24 5.59
N VAL A 140 24.75 14.65 5.30
CA VAL A 140 24.65 13.36 4.57
C VAL A 140 24.87 13.56 3.06
N ALA A 141 24.44 14.70 2.51
CA ALA A 141 24.71 15.06 1.13
C ALA A 141 26.23 15.24 0.89
N GLN A 142 26.93 15.90 1.81
CA GLN A 142 28.39 16.10 1.73
C GLN A 142 29.18 14.81 1.95
N ALA A 143 28.71 13.88 2.79
CA ALA A 143 29.34 12.57 2.99
C ALA A 143 29.29 11.69 1.73
N LYS A 144 28.22 11.78 0.93
CA LYS A 144 28.07 11.03 -0.34
C LYS A 144 28.97 11.58 -1.45
N VAL A 145 29.22 12.90 -1.46
CA VAL A 145 30.17 13.56 -2.37
C VAL A 145 31.62 13.21 -2.02
N ARG A 146 31.96 13.12 -0.73
CA ARG A 146 33.33 12.73 -0.30
C ARG A 146 33.66 11.26 -0.56
N ARG A 147 32.66 10.39 -0.66
CA ARG A 147 32.85 8.96 -0.94
C ARG A 147 33.04 8.68 -2.43
N SER A 148 32.38 9.46 -3.29
CA SER A 148 32.54 9.39 -4.75
C SER A 148 33.87 10.01 -5.23
N GLN A 149 34.44 10.96 -4.49
CA GLN A 149 35.77 11.55 -4.79
C GLN A 149 36.97 10.76 -4.23
N ARG A 150 36.74 9.62 -3.56
CA ARG A 150 37.80 8.70 -3.09
C ARG A 150 37.91 7.43 -3.93
N GLU A 151 37.04 7.27 -4.92
CA GLU A 151 36.99 6.13 -5.84
C GLU A 151 37.46 6.51 -7.27
N GLU A 152 37.99 7.72 -7.46
CA GLU A 152 38.76 8.18 -8.63
C GLU A 152 40.23 8.40 -8.24
#